data_AF-A9FNT6-F1
#
_entry.id   AF-A9FNT6-F1
#
_cell.length_a   1.000
_cell.length_b   1.000
_cell.length_c   1.000
_cell.angle_alpha   90.00
_cell.angle_beta   90.00
_cell.angle_gamma   90.00
#
_symmetry.space_group_name_H-M   'P 1'
#
loop_
_entity.id
_entity.type
_entity.pdbx_description
1 polymer ?
#
loop_
_entity_poly.entity_id
_entity_poly.type
_entity_poly.pdbx_seq_one_letter_code
_entity_poly.pdbx_strand_id
1 'polypeptide(L)'
;MRRTIAQLFVSAFTFAVPVLIASSASAQPNPCGNLQLAAAGECEIRTEGGCEGYCEPVRFEAECSGRCTGGVQASCTGQCQAACEGECTADPGSLDCKGSCKASCTGNCEARCEAKAGSDAGARADCEASCSSSCEGECSVSCEATPPSASCEAKCEASCEGECKVDANFDCNFNCTSELRGGCEVQCTTPDGALFCNGQYVDIAGSMEECKNWLLSQGVEVEFHAEAEAEASVSCAAAPGSSSAPFAGTGLAALVAGVGVAAARRRKRS
;
A
#
# COMPACT_ATOMS: atom_id res chain seq x y z
N MET A 1 55.59 6.40 -61.10
CA MET A 1 55.71 6.07 -59.67
C MET A 1 54.36 6.28 -59.00
N ARG A 2 53.89 5.27 -58.24
CA ARG A 2 52.93 5.28 -57.09
C ARG A 2 51.55 5.96 -57.30
N ARG A 3 50.43 5.24 -57.53
CA ARG A 3 49.53 4.46 -56.62
C ARG A 3 49.09 5.18 -55.33
N THR A 4 47.77 5.43 -55.20
CA THR A 4 46.84 5.20 -54.03
C THR A 4 45.54 6.00 -54.28
N ILE A 5 44.36 5.41 -54.57
CA ILE A 5 43.38 4.77 -53.65
C ILE A 5 43.02 5.64 -52.44
N ALA A 6 41.82 6.24 -52.47
CA ALA A 6 41.09 6.63 -51.26
C ALA A 6 39.59 6.47 -51.55
N GLN A 7 39.05 5.35 -51.06
CA GLN A 7 37.65 4.99 -51.12
C GLN A 7 36.86 5.87 -50.14
N LEU A 8 35.84 6.56 -50.65
CA LEU A 8 34.82 7.22 -49.85
C LEU A 8 33.93 6.14 -49.23
N PHE A 9 34.12 5.87 -47.94
CA PHE A 9 33.22 5.05 -47.14
C PHE A 9 31.95 5.85 -46.85
N VAL A 10 30.85 5.43 -47.47
CA VAL A 10 29.48 5.82 -47.13
C VAL A 10 29.11 5.05 -45.85
N SER A 11 29.31 5.68 -44.70
CA SER A 11 28.88 5.15 -43.40
C SER A 11 27.39 5.44 -43.19
N ALA A 12 26.56 4.46 -43.53
CA ALA A 12 25.14 4.42 -43.17
C ALA A 12 25.02 4.20 -41.65
N PHE A 13 24.78 5.27 -40.90
CA PHE A 13 24.34 5.19 -39.51
C PHE A 13 22.90 4.66 -39.48
N THR A 14 22.77 3.36 -39.27
CA THR A 14 21.52 2.72 -38.86
C THR A 14 21.26 3.13 -37.42
N PHE A 15 20.37 4.11 -37.24
CA PHE A 15 19.79 4.42 -35.95
C PHE A 15 18.99 3.20 -35.49
N ALA A 16 19.59 2.38 -34.63
CA ALA A 16 18.86 1.40 -33.84
C ALA A 16 17.96 2.19 -32.87
N VAL A 17 16.70 2.36 -33.26
CA VAL A 17 15.64 2.88 -32.39
C VAL A 17 15.49 1.85 -31.26
N PRO A 18 15.81 2.19 -29.99
CA PRO A 18 15.42 1.32 -28.90
C PRO A 18 13.90 1.31 -28.88
N VAL A 19 13.32 0.16 -29.26
CA VAL A 19 11.92 -0.13 -29.00
C VAL A 19 11.78 -0.17 -27.48
N LEU A 20 11.47 0.99 -26.89
CA LEU A 20 10.96 1.08 -25.54
C LEU A 20 9.64 0.33 -25.58
N ILE A 21 9.67 -0.94 -25.15
CA ILE A 21 8.47 -1.70 -24.84
C ILE A 21 7.90 -0.97 -23.62
N ALA A 22 7.03 0.01 -23.87
CA ALA A 22 6.24 0.60 -22.82
C ALA A 22 5.44 -0.56 -22.21
N SER A 23 5.81 -0.96 -20.99
CA SER A 23 4.99 -1.86 -20.19
C SER A 23 3.63 -1.18 -20.10
N SER A 24 2.68 -1.68 -20.89
CA SER A 24 1.30 -1.25 -20.80
C SER A 24 0.85 -1.60 -19.39
N ALA A 25 0.74 -0.60 -18.52
CA ALA A 25 -0.01 -0.70 -17.29
C ALA A 25 -1.47 -0.93 -17.69
N SER A 26 -1.82 -2.19 -17.96
CA SER A 26 -3.20 -2.55 -18.26
C SER A 26 -3.97 -2.43 -16.96
N ALA A 27 -4.71 -1.34 -16.80
CA ALA A 27 -5.83 -1.25 -15.86
C ALA A 27 -6.98 -2.13 -16.40
N GLN A 28 -6.73 -3.43 -16.53
CA GLN A 28 -7.79 -4.39 -16.75
C GLN A 28 -8.48 -4.56 -15.38
N PRO A 29 -9.81 -4.42 -15.30
CA PRO A 29 -10.52 -4.54 -14.03
C PRO A 29 -10.20 -5.90 -13.44
N ASN A 30 -9.42 -5.92 -12.37
CA ASN A 30 -9.14 -7.14 -11.63
C ASN A 30 -10.14 -7.23 -10.47
N PRO A 31 -10.69 -8.41 -10.20
CA PRO A 31 -11.66 -8.59 -9.11
C PRO A 31 -11.04 -8.42 -7.72
N CYS A 32 -9.71 -8.39 -7.62
CA CYS A 32 -8.94 -8.16 -6.39
C CYS A 32 -8.61 -6.67 -6.13
N GLY A 33 -9.32 -5.73 -6.78
CA GLY A 33 -9.08 -4.30 -6.58
C GLY A 33 -7.79 -3.78 -7.22
N ASN A 34 -6.85 -3.30 -6.41
CA ASN A 34 -5.62 -2.63 -6.87
C ASN A 34 -4.36 -3.49 -6.77
N LEU A 35 -4.52 -4.81 -6.61
CA LEU A 35 -3.40 -5.73 -6.45
C LEU A 35 -2.47 -5.73 -7.67
N GLN A 36 -1.24 -5.26 -7.51
CA GLN A 36 -0.20 -5.37 -8.54
C GLN A 36 0.48 -6.74 -8.45
N LEU A 37 0.10 -7.64 -9.37
CA LEU A 37 0.65 -9.01 -9.50
C LEU A 37 2.18 -9.10 -9.51
N ALA A 38 2.87 -8.06 -9.98
CA ALA A 38 4.34 -8.03 -10.02
C ALA A 38 4.98 -8.17 -8.63
N ALA A 39 4.22 -7.90 -7.56
CA ALA A 39 4.65 -8.04 -6.18
C ALA A 39 4.01 -9.23 -5.46
N ALA A 40 3.00 -9.90 -6.02
CA ALA A 40 2.25 -10.96 -5.34
C ALA A 40 3.03 -12.29 -5.38
N GLY A 41 3.84 -12.55 -4.36
CA GLY A 41 4.56 -13.80 -4.19
C GLY A 41 3.65 -14.85 -3.55
N GLU A 42 3.44 -14.72 -2.25
CA GLU A 42 2.63 -15.64 -1.46
C GLU A 42 1.39 -14.90 -0.93
N CYS A 43 0.21 -15.44 -1.22
CA CYS A 43 -1.05 -14.91 -0.71
C CYS A 43 -1.70 -15.91 0.26
N GLU A 44 -2.12 -15.42 1.41
CA GLU A 44 -2.78 -16.19 2.45
C GLU A 44 -4.11 -15.54 2.82
N ILE A 45 -5.13 -16.36 3.02
CA ILE A 45 -6.40 -15.93 3.61
C ILE A 45 -6.35 -16.29 5.09
N ARG A 46 -6.50 -15.28 5.94
CA ARG A 46 -6.56 -15.45 7.39
C ARG A 46 -7.96 -15.19 7.88
N THR A 47 -8.51 -16.17 8.58
CA THR A 47 -9.76 -16.02 9.34
C THR A 47 -9.43 -15.70 10.82
N GLU A 48 -10.47 -15.52 11.65
CA GLU A 48 -10.45 -15.13 13.07
C GLU A 48 -9.23 -15.55 13.92
N GLY A 49 -8.95 -14.80 15.00
CA GLY A 49 -7.96 -15.18 16.03
C GLY A 49 -6.53 -14.66 15.81
N GLY A 50 -6.22 -14.14 14.62
CA GLY A 50 -4.95 -13.47 14.34
C GLY A 50 -5.02 -12.40 13.25
N CYS A 51 -6.12 -12.32 12.50
CA CYS A 51 -6.29 -11.45 11.33
C CYS A 51 -6.15 -9.95 11.66
N GLU A 52 -6.77 -9.47 12.75
CA GLU A 52 -6.71 -8.05 13.15
C GLU A 52 -5.27 -7.59 13.45
N GLY A 53 -4.42 -8.48 13.96
CA GLY A 53 -3.01 -8.19 14.22
C GLY A 53 -2.19 -7.94 12.94
N TYR A 54 -2.73 -8.27 11.77
CA TYR A 54 -2.11 -8.01 10.47
C TYR A 54 -2.65 -6.74 9.80
N CYS A 55 -3.69 -6.12 10.36
CA CYS A 55 -4.25 -4.84 9.90
C CYS A 55 -3.45 -3.62 10.41
N GLU A 56 -2.13 -3.76 10.57
CA GLU A 56 -1.26 -2.70 11.10
C GLU A 56 -1.00 -1.59 10.05
N PRO A 57 -0.99 -0.30 10.47
CA PRO A 57 -0.87 0.84 9.56
C PRO A 57 0.35 0.82 8.63
N VAL A 58 1.47 0.27 9.12
CA VAL A 58 2.78 0.29 8.43
C VAL A 58 2.76 -0.47 7.10
N ARG A 59 1.78 -1.36 6.90
CA ARG A 59 1.68 -2.18 5.67
C ARG A 59 0.89 -1.51 4.55
N PHE A 60 0.16 -0.43 4.85
CA PHE A 60 -0.69 0.30 3.91
C PHE A 60 0.00 1.47 3.21
N GLU A 61 1.09 1.98 3.80
CA GLU A 61 1.76 3.21 3.34
C GLU A 61 2.24 3.13 1.89
N ALA A 62 2.76 1.97 1.46
CA ALA A 62 3.23 1.77 0.09
C ALA A 62 2.08 1.77 -0.93
N GLU A 63 0.95 1.15 -0.60
CA GLU A 63 -0.24 1.13 -1.46
C GLU A 63 -0.86 2.52 -1.56
N CYS A 64 -0.97 3.21 -0.43
CA CYS A 64 -1.50 4.56 -0.38
C CYS A 64 -0.60 5.56 -1.11
N SER A 65 0.73 5.44 -1.00
CA SER A 65 1.66 6.29 -1.75
C SER A 65 1.47 6.19 -3.27
N GLY A 66 1.12 5.00 -3.77
CA GLY A 66 0.82 4.79 -5.20
C GLY A 66 -0.55 5.34 -5.63
N ARG A 67 -1.54 5.35 -4.74
CA ARG A 67 -2.87 5.94 -4.98
C ARG A 67 -2.85 7.47 -4.87
N CYS A 68 -1.97 7.99 -4.02
CA CYS A 68 -1.81 9.40 -3.72
C CYS A 68 -0.78 10.04 -4.65
N THR A 69 -1.09 10.10 -5.94
CA THR A 69 -0.32 10.86 -6.94
C THR A 69 -1.04 12.15 -7.36
N GLY A 70 -1.88 12.68 -6.47
CA GLY A 70 -2.96 13.62 -6.82
C GLY A 70 -2.67 15.08 -6.51
N GLY A 71 -2.43 15.86 -7.57
CA GLY A 71 -2.81 17.26 -7.78
C GLY A 71 -2.76 18.26 -6.62
N VAL A 72 -1.92 19.28 -6.77
CA VAL A 72 -1.89 20.47 -5.91
C VAL A 72 -3.26 21.16 -5.93
N GLN A 73 -3.89 21.33 -4.77
CA GLN A 73 -5.14 22.07 -4.66
C GLN A 73 -4.90 23.55 -4.96
N ALA A 74 -5.56 24.08 -6.00
CA ALA A 74 -5.46 25.50 -6.37
C ALA A 74 -5.87 26.46 -5.24
N SER A 75 -6.71 26.00 -4.30
CA SER A 75 -7.08 26.76 -3.10
C SER A 75 -5.94 26.88 -2.09
N CYS A 76 -5.09 25.86 -1.97
CA CYS A 76 -3.96 25.85 -1.05
C CYS A 76 -2.87 26.82 -1.54
N THR A 77 -2.52 26.75 -2.82
CA THR A 77 -1.54 27.66 -3.41
C THR A 77 -1.99 29.12 -3.34
N GLY A 78 -3.27 29.42 -3.59
CA GLY A 78 -3.78 30.79 -3.53
C GLY A 78 -3.68 31.44 -2.13
N GLN A 79 -3.95 30.69 -1.06
CA GLN A 79 -3.84 31.22 0.30
C GLN A 79 -2.38 31.39 0.74
N CYS A 80 -1.55 30.39 0.45
CA CYS A 80 -0.12 30.45 0.76
C CYS A 80 0.59 31.57 -0.03
N GLN A 81 0.23 31.77 -1.30
CA GLN A 81 0.83 32.81 -2.14
C GLN A 81 0.52 34.21 -1.60
N ALA A 82 -0.72 34.48 -1.21
CA ALA A 82 -1.09 35.77 -0.63
C ALA A 82 -0.32 36.08 0.69
N ALA A 83 -0.10 35.06 1.53
CA ALA A 83 0.68 35.21 2.75
C ALA A 83 2.17 35.45 2.45
N CYS A 84 2.75 34.64 1.56
CA CYS A 84 4.15 34.71 1.20
C CYS A 84 4.51 36.02 0.48
N GLU A 85 3.65 36.50 -0.43
CA GLU A 85 3.85 37.79 -1.10
C GLU A 85 3.80 38.96 -0.12
N GLY A 86 2.96 38.87 0.92
CA GLY A 86 2.91 39.84 2.00
C GLY A 86 4.23 39.93 2.77
N GLU A 87 4.81 38.79 3.16
CA GLU A 87 6.12 38.74 3.82
C GLU A 87 7.23 39.24 2.90
N CYS A 88 7.16 38.89 1.63
CA CYS A 88 8.18 39.28 0.69
C CYS A 88 8.19 40.77 0.34
N THR A 89 7.02 41.39 0.32
CA THR A 89 6.92 42.84 0.12
C THR A 89 7.48 43.60 1.33
N ALA A 90 7.40 43.01 2.53
CA ALA A 90 7.97 43.58 3.75
C ALA A 90 9.50 43.43 3.81
N ASP A 91 10.06 42.30 3.37
CA ASP A 91 11.52 42.08 3.31
C ASP A 91 11.94 41.13 2.16
N PRO A 92 12.19 41.65 0.95
CA PRO A 92 12.46 40.84 -0.24
C PRO A 92 13.84 40.16 -0.22
N GLY A 93 14.73 40.57 0.69
CA GLY A 93 16.11 40.08 0.76
C GLY A 93 16.28 38.81 1.60
N SER A 94 15.30 38.44 2.42
CA SER A 94 15.41 37.36 3.41
C SER A 94 14.62 36.10 3.08
N LEU A 95 13.85 36.08 1.98
CA LEU A 95 13.00 34.94 1.65
C LEU A 95 13.81 33.71 1.21
N ASP A 96 14.00 32.79 2.16
CA ASP A 96 14.52 31.46 1.95
C ASP A 96 13.35 30.50 1.65
N CYS A 97 13.13 30.22 0.36
CA CYS A 97 12.07 29.32 -0.11
C CYS A 97 12.03 28.01 0.68
N LYS A 98 13.20 27.38 0.90
CA LYS A 98 13.27 26.07 1.57
C LYS A 98 12.96 26.20 3.05
N GLY A 99 13.50 27.23 3.70
CA GLY A 99 13.23 27.53 5.11
C GLY A 99 11.75 27.83 5.36
N SER A 100 11.16 28.72 4.56
CA SER A 100 9.75 29.10 4.65
C SER A 100 8.83 27.93 4.38
N CYS A 101 9.05 27.18 3.28
CA CYS A 101 8.25 25.99 2.96
C CYS A 101 8.32 24.96 4.09
N LYS A 102 9.53 24.65 4.59
CA LYS A 102 9.69 23.65 5.65
C LYS A 102 9.02 24.10 6.95
N ALA A 103 9.16 25.37 7.33
CA ALA A 103 8.55 25.89 8.56
C ALA A 103 7.02 25.85 8.50
N SER A 104 6.43 26.35 7.42
CA SER A 104 4.98 26.32 7.21
C SER A 104 4.44 24.90 7.12
N CYS A 105 5.06 24.05 6.31
CA CYS A 105 4.69 22.65 6.15
C CYS A 105 4.77 21.88 7.47
N THR A 106 5.86 22.04 8.23
CA THR A 106 6.01 21.36 9.54
C THR A 106 4.97 21.84 10.55
N GLY A 107 4.69 23.15 10.61
CA GLY A 107 3.65 23.68 11.48
C GLY A 107 2.26 23.17 11.14
N ASN A 108 1.94 23.07 9.84
CA ASN A 108 0.69 22.44 9.39
C ASN A 108 0.65 20.96 9.73
N CYS A 109 1.73 20.20 9.48
CA CYS A 109 1.85 18.81 9.88
C CYS A 109 1.57 18.59 11.37
N GLU A 110 2.21 19.35 12.26
CA GLU A 110 2.03 19.25 13.71
C GLU A 110 0.56 19.47 14.12
N ALA A 111 -0.07 20.52 13.61
CA ALA A 111 -1.48 20.82 13.91
C ALA A 111 -2.42 19.71 13.43
N ARG A 112 -2.13 19.12 12.27
CA ARG A 112 -2.94 18.03 11.70
C ARG A 112 -2.71 16.71 12.41
N CYS A 113 -1.48 16.39 12.75
CA CYS A 113 -1.14 15.21 13.54
C CYS A 113 -1.77 15.27 14.92
N GLU A 114 -1.79 16.45 15.57
CA GLU A 114 -2.51 16.67 16.81
C GLU A 114 -4.02 16.40 16.66
N ALA A 115 -4.63 16.93 15.60
CA ALA A 115 -6.06 16.73 15.34
C ALA A 115 -6.41 15.26 15.03
N LYS A 116 -5.54 14.52 14.36
CA LYS A 116 -5.79 13.14 13.90
C LYS A 116 -5.40 12.07 14.93
N ALA A 117 -4.24 12.20 15.57
CA ALA A 117 -3.76 11.23 16.57
C ALA A 117 -4.44 11.38 17.95
N GLY A 118 -5.12 12.51 18.18
CA GLY A 118 -5.81 12.77 19.44
C GLY A 118 -4.84 12.78 20.62
N SER A 119 -5.08 11.91 21.62
CA SER A 119 -4.26 11.84 22.84
C SER A 119 -3.11 10.83 22.77
N ASP A 120 -2.96 10.10 21.67
CA ASP A 120 -1.89 9.11 21.52
C ASP A 120 -0.58 9.82 21.13
N ALA A 121 0.33 9.93 22.10
CA ALA A 121 1.61 10.58 21.91
C ALA A 121 2.53 9.82 20.93
N GLY A 122 2.39 8.49 20.83
CA GLY A 122 3.16 7.68 19.89
C GLY A 122 2.72 7.92 18.45
N ALA A 123 1.41 7.80 18.21
CA ALA A 123 0.82 8.05 16.89
C ALA A 123 1.05 9.50 16.42
N ARG A 124 1.06 10.47 17.35
CA ARG A 124 1.41 11.87 17.03
C ARG A 124 2.86 12.00 16.58
N ALA A 125 3.81 11.41 17.31
CA ALA A 125 5.22 11.51 16.99
C ALA A 125 5.56 10.83 15.64
N ASP A 126 4.96 9.67 15.38
CA ASP A 126 5.14 8.96 14.10
C ASP A 126 4.57 9.78 12.94
N CYS A 127 3.39 10.37 13.13
CA CYS A 127 2.76 11.26 12.17
C CYS A 127 3.62 12.49 11.87
N GLU A 128 4.12 13.18 12.90
CA GLU A 128 4.97 14.36 12.75
C GLU A 128 6.28 14.03 12.04
N ALA A 129 6.88 12.88 12.33
CA ALA A 129 8.10 12.42 11.69
C ALA A 129 7.90 12.15 10.19
N SER A 130 6.86 11.40 9.82
CA SER A 130 6.55 11.08 8.42
C SER A 130 6.18 12.34 7.63
N CYS A 131 5.40 13.23 8.23
CA CYS A 131 5.00 14.48 7.59
C CYS A 131 6.19 15.44 7.42
N SER A 132 7.04 15.59 8.45
CA SER A 132 8.26 16.42 8.37
C SER A 132 9.26 15.91 7.32
N SER A 133 9.42 14.59 7.21
CA SER A 133 10.28 13.99 6.18
C SER A 133 9.74 14.30 4.77
N SER A 134 8.42 14.24 4.59
CA SER A 134 7.76 14.57 3.33
C SER A 134 7.90 16.06 3.00
N CYS A 135 7.71 16.94 3.99
CA CYS A 135 7.96 18.38 3.87
C CYS A 135 9.38 18.67 3.40
N GLU A 136 10.39 18.05 4.02
CA GLU A 136 11.77 18.29 3.64
C GLU A 136 12.06 17.85 2.20
N GLY A 137 11.53 16.70 1.77
CA GLY A 137 11.68 16.21 0.41
C GLY A 137 11.04 17.13 -0.62
N GLU A 138 9.73 17.37 -0.49
CA GLU A 138 8.96 18.12 -1.48
C GLU A 138 9.35 19.61 -1.50
N CYS A 139 9.55 20.25 -0.34
CA CYS A 139 10.03 21.63 -0.29
C CYS A 139 11.43 21.79 -0.90
N SER A 140 12.32 20.80 -0.71
CA SER A 140 13.63 20.83 -1.34
C SER A 140 13.51 20.74 -2.85
N VAL A 141 12.74 19.76 -3.36
CA VAL A 141 12.57 19.56 -4.80
C VAL A 141 11.93 20.79 -5.46
N SER A 142 10.87 21.34 -4.87
CA SER A 142 10.19 22.52 -5.42
C SER A 142 11.08 23.76 -5.39
N CYS A 143 11.82 24.00 -4.31
CA CYS A 143 12.67 25.19 -4.20
C CYS A 143 14.01 25.07 -4.94
N GLU A 144 14.58 23.86 -5.12
CA GLU A 144 15.81 23.64 -5.89
C GLU A 144 15.60 23.89 -7.39
N ALA A 145 14.38 23.64 -7.89
CA ALA A 145 14.00 23.99 -9.25
C ALA A 145 13.90 25.51 -9.48
N THR A 146 13.80 26.31 -8.41
CA THR A 146 13.68 27.77 -8.47
C THR A 146 15.02 28.46 -8.23
N PRO A 147 15.56 29.22 -9.21
CA PRO A 147 16.85 29.87 -9.05
C PRO A 147 16.82 30.93 -7.95
N PRO A 148 17.95 31.19 -7.26
CA PRO A 148 18.01 32.18 -6.19
C PRO A 148 17.69 33.62 -6.66
N SER A 149 17.87 33.89 -7.96
CA SER A 149 17.53 35.14 -8.63
C SER A 149 16.07 35.24 -9.09
N ALA A 150 15.25 34.21 -8.84
CA ALA A 150 13.83 34.24 -9.18
C ALA A 150 13.11 35.39 -8.47
N SER A 151 12.03 35.88 -9.10
CA SER A 151 11.14 36.84 -8.46
C SER A 151 10.57 36.24 -7.18
N CYS A 152 10.10 37.10 -6.30
CA CYS A 152 9.53 36.61 -5.07
C CYS A 152 8.27 35.77 -5.29
N GLU A 153 7.41 36.21 -6.21
CA GLU A 153 6.24 35.47 -6.67
C GLU A 153 6.61 34.03 -7.06
N ALA A 154 7.67 33.84 -7.85
CA ALA A 154 8.13 32.51 -8.25
C ALA A 154 8.68 31.66 -7.09
N LYS A 155 9.33 32.28 -6.09
CA LYS A 155 9.77 31.58 -4.87
C LYS A 155 8.59 31.18 -4.00
N CYS A 156 7.61 32.07 -3.87
CA CYS A 156 6.38 31.82 -3.14
C CYS A 156 5.57 30.72 -3.81
N GLU A 157 5.38 30.77 -5.12
CA GLU A 157 4.70 29.74 -5.90
C GLU A 157 5.35 28.36 -5.67
N ALA A 158 6.68 28.27 -5.80
CA ALA A 158 7.39 27.01 -5.58
C ALA A 158 7.30 26.49 -4.14
N SER A 159 7.45 27.37 -3.15
CA SER A 159 7.29 27.03 -1.73
C SER A 159 5.89 26.49 -1.46
N CYS A 160 4.87 27.23 -1.91
CA CYS A 160 3.47 26.87 -1.72
C CYS A 160 3.11 25.59 -2.47
N GLU A 161 3.64 25.39 -3.68
CA GLU A 161 3.42 24.14 -4.44
C GLU A 161 3.97 22.93 -3.70
N GLY A 162 5.20 23.04 -3.16
CA GLY A 162 5.82 21.99 -2.34
C GLY A 162 4.99 21.65 -1.09
N GLU A 163 4.63 22.67 -0.30
CA GLU A 163 3.81 22.49 0.91
C GLU A 163 2.44 21.88 0.59
N CYS A 164 1.73 22.45 -0.39
CA CYS A 164 0.39 21.99 -0.76
C CYS A 164 0.40 20.56 -1.32
N LYS A 165 1.48 20.16 -1.99
CA LYS A 165 1.66 18.79 -2.45
C LYS A 165 1.85 17.82 -1.27
N VAL A 166 2.61 18.21 -0.26
CA VAL A 166 2.76 17.42 0.98
C VAL A 166 1.42 17.30 1.67
N ASP A 167 0.68 18.40 1.82
CA ASP A 167 -0.63 18.38 2.47
C ASP A 167 -1.64 17.48 1.76
N ALA A 168 -1.70 17.55 0.43
CA ALA A 168 -2.58 16.70 -0.37
C ALA A 168 -2.18 15.21 -0.26
N ASN A 169 -0.88 14.92 -0.33
CA ASN A 169 -0.37 13.55 -0.23
C ASN A 169 -0.56 12.98 1.18
N PHE A 170 -0.32 13.78 2.22
CA PHE A 170 -0.48 13.38 3.61
C PHE A 170 -1.94 13.06 3.93
N ASP A 171 -2.88 13.92 3.51
CA ASP A 171 -4.30 13.64 3.68
C ASP A 171 -4.76 12.39 2.96
N CYS A 172 -4.36 12.27 1.69
CA CYS A 172 -4.68 11.13 0.90
C CYS A 172 -4.13 9.85 1.55
N ASN A 173 -2.87 9.87 2.00
CA ASN A 173 -2.23 8.72 2.63
C ASN A 173 -2.94 8.35 3.94
N PHE A 174 -3.24 9.33 4.79
CA PHE A 174 -3.96 9.09 6.04
C PHE A 174 -5.35 8.51 5.82
N ASN A 175 -6.12 9.09 4.89
CA ASN A 175 -7.47 8.61 4.58
C ASN A 175 -7.42 7.21 3.99
N CYS A 176 -6.52 6.96 3.03
CA CYS A 176 -6.31 5.64 2.45
C CYS A 176 -5.90 4.60 3.51
N THR A 177 -4.98 4.95 4.42
CA THR A 177 -4.55 4.05 5.51
C THR A 177 -5.73 3.74 6.44
N SER A 178 -6.56 4.74 6.74
CA SER A 178 -7.76 4.55 7.58
C SER A 178 -8.81 3.68 6.90
N GLU A 179 -9.04 3.88 5.59
CA GLU A 179 -9.96 3.07 4.78
C GLU A 179 -9.47 1.62 4.67
N LEU A 180 -8.19 1.40 4.36
CA LEU A 180 -7.61 0.06 4.25
C LEU A 180 -7.61 -0.67 5.59
N ARG A 181 -7.29 0.02 6.69
CA ARG A 181 -7.38 -0.55 8.03
C ARG A 181 -8.82 -0.94 8.37
N GLY A 182 -9.77 -0.04 8.15
CA GLY A 182 -11.19 -0.33 8.40
C GLY A 182 -11.72 -1.47 7.54
N GLY A 183 -11.32 -1.53 6.27
CA GLY A 183 -11.62 -2.63 5.37
C GLY A 183 -11.05 -3.96 5.86
N CYS A 184 -9.78 -3.95 6.29
CA CYS A 184 -9.11 -5.12 6.87
C CYS A 184 -9.80 -5.62 8.12
N GLU A 185 -10.08 -4.74 9.09
CA GLU A 185 -10.79 -5.08 10.33
C GLU A 185 -12.18 -5.66 10.02
N VAL A 186 -12.93 -5.05 9.09
CA VAL A 186 -14.25 -5.57 8.66
C VAL A 186 -14.12 -6.94 8.01
N GLN A 187 -13.20 -7.15 7.07
CA GLN A 187 -13.01 -8.45 6.42
C GLN A 187 -12.59 -9.53 7.41
N CYS A 188 -11.74 -9.20 8.39
CA CYS A 188 -11.33 -10.12 9.45
C CYS A 188 -12.50 -10.63 10.31
N THR A 189 -13.59 -9.85 10.44
CA THR A 189 -14.80 -10.29 11.16
C THR A 189 -15.74 -11.16 10.32
N THR A 190 -15.51 -11.25 9.01
CA THR A 190 -16.31 -12.10 8.13
C THR A 190 -15.79 -13.54 8.14
N PRO A 191 -16.65 -14.55 7.93
CA PRO A 191 -16.23 -15.95 7.88
C PRO A 191 -15.28 -16.25 6.71
N ASP A 192 -15.25 -15.38 5.69
CA ASP A 192 -14.38 -15.50 4.53
C ASP A 192 -12.93 -15.05 4.83
N GLY A 193 -12.73 -14.30 5.92
CA GLY A 193 -11.43 -13.76 6.33
C GLY A 193 -10.94 -12.61 5.47
N ALA A 194 -9.71 -12.16 5.73
CA ALA A 194 -9.03 -11.16 4.92
C ALA A 194 -7.88 -11.79 4.12
N LEU A 195 -7.68 -11.30 2.89
CA LEU A 195 -6.60 -11.73 2.02
C LEU A 195 -5.36 -10.88 2.27
N PHE A 196 -4.23 -11.54 2.52
CA PHE A 196 -2.93 -10.90 2.66
C PHE A 196 -1.97 -11.46 1.63
N CYS A 197 -1.26 -10.61 0.89
CA CYS A 197 -0.23 -11.01 -0.04
C CYS A 197 1.11 -10.42 0.41
N ASN A 198 2.10 -11.28 0.69
CA ASN A 198 3.37 -10.94 1.35
C ASN A 198 3.17 -10.13 2.64
N GLY A 199 2.13 -10.48 3.40
CA GLY A 199 1.73 -9.78 4.62
C GLY A 199 1.00 -8.45 4.40
N GLN A 200 0.83 -7.95 3.18
CA GLN A 200 0.03 -6.75 2.93
C GLN A 200 -1.43 -7.15 2.71
N TYR A 201 -2.35 -6.49 3.38
CA TYR A 201 -3.79 -6.71 3.16
C TYR A 201 -4.20 -6.21 1.77
N VAL A 202 -5.07 -6.98 1.12
CA VAL A 202 -5.58 -6.68 -0.22
C VAL A 202 -7.06 -6.35 -0.12
N ASP A 203 -7.40 -5.11 -0.47
CA ASP A 203 -8.79 -4.68 -0.50
C ASP A 203 -9.52 -5.24 -1.73
N ILE A 204 -10.34 -6.26 -1.50
CA ILE A 204 -11.09 -6.96 -2.54
C ILE A 204 -12.35 -6.17 -2.87
N ALA A 205 -12.36 -5.57 -4.07
CA ALA A 205 -13.52 -4.82 -4.57
C ALA A 205 -14.71 -5.73 -4.99
N GLY A 206 -14.44 -7.01 -5.28
CA GLY A 206 -15.44 -8.00 -5.71
C GLY A 206 -15.70 -9.11 -4.70
N SER A 207 -16.08 -10.29 -5.17
CA SER A 207 -16.18 -11.47 -4.31
C SER A 207 -14.80 -12.12 -4.09
N MET A 208 -14.58 -12.67 -2.89
CA MET A 208 -13.37 -13.43 -2.56
C MET A 208 -13.12 -14.58 -3.56
N GLU A 209 -14.18 -15.26 -4.02
CA GLU A 209 -14.07 -16.33 -5.01
C GLU A 209 -13.60 -15.84 -6.38
N GLU A 210 -14.10 -14.70 -6.88
CA GLU A 210 -13.63 -14.12 -8.13
C GLU A 210 -12.16 -13.72 -8.04
N CYS A 211 -11.77 -13.10 -6.93
CA CYS A 211 -10.38 -12.73 -6.68
C CYS A 211 -9.47 -13.96 -6.62
N LYS A 212 -9.86 -15.00 -5.87
CA LYS A 212 -9.12 -16.27 -5.78
C LYS A 212 -8.98 -16.94 -7.15
N ASN A 213 -10.06 -17.05 -7.93
CA ASN A 213 -10.03 -17.66 -9.25
C ASN A 213 -9.11 -16.88 -10.21
N TRP A 214 -9.11 -15.55 -10.10
CA TRP A 214 -8.20 -14.70 -10.85
C TRP A 214 -6.74 -14.94 -10.43
N LEU A 215 -6.43 -14.99 -9.13
CA LEU A 215 -5.07 -15.30 -8.63
C LEU A 215 -4.56 -16.66 -9.12
N LEU A 216 -5.41 -17.68 -9.05
CA LEU A 216 -5.08 -19.02 -9.57
C LEU A 216 -4.82 -19.00 -11.08
N SER A 217 -5.55 -18.19 -11.85
CA SER A 217 -5.31 -18.03 -13.30
C SER A 217 -3.93 -17.41 -13.61
N GLN A 218 -3.37 -16.66 -12.66
CA GLN A 218 -2.06 -16.04 -12.77
C GLN A 218 -0.93 -16.92 -12.20
N GLY A 219 -1.26 -18.11 -11.69
CA GLY A 219 -0.30 -19.03 -11.08
C GLY A 219 0.12 -18.64 -9.65
N VAL A 220 -0.64 -17.77 -8.98
CA VAL A 220 -0.43 -17.44 -7.57
C VAL A 220 -1.20 -18.46 -6.72
N GLU A 221 -0.49 -19.15 -5.84
CA GLU A 221 -1.08 -20.11 -4.91
C GLU A 221 -1.61 -19.36 -3.68
N VAL A 222 -2.85 -19.67 -3.28
CA VAL A 222 -3.52 -19.02 -2.15
C VAL A 222 -3.70 -20.04 -1.03
N GLU A 223 -3.00 -19.84 0.08
CA GLU A 223 -3.08 -20.69 1.27
C GLU A 223 -4.21 -20.23 2.21
N PHE A 224 -4.90 -21.17 2.84
CA PHE A 224 -5.98 -20.88 3.80
C PHE A 224 -5.51 -21.24 5.21
N HIS A 225 -5.37 -20.21 6.06
CA HIS A 225 -5.05 -20.37 7.46
C HIS A 225 -6.30 -20.10 8.30
N ALA A 226 -6.91 -21.19 8.79
CA ALA A 226 -7.97 -21.14 9.78
C ALA A 226 -7.41 -21.61 11.13
N GLU A 227 -7.11 -20.67 12.02
CA GLU A 227 -6.75 -20.97 13.40
C GLU A 227 -8.04 -21.12 14.21
N ALA A 228 -8.69 -22.28 14.07
CA ALA A 228 -9.79 -22.63 14.96
C ALA A 228 -9.21 -23.06 16.31
N GLU A 229 -9.10 -22.12 17.26
CA GLU A 229 -8.94 -22.43 18.68
C GLU A 229 -10.25 -23.02 19.22
N ALA A 230 -10.56 -24.24 18.77
CA ALA A 230 -11.57 -25.03 19.44
C ALA A 230 -10.98 -25.48 20.78
N GLU A 231 -11.26 -24.72 21.83
CA GLU A 231 -11.21 -25.22 23.21
C GLU A 231 -12.30 -26.28 23.37
N ALA A 232 -12.12 -27.41 22.70
CA ALA A 232 -12.88 -28.59 22.98
C ALA A 232 -12.41 -29.07 24.35
N SER A 233 -13.16 -28.75 25.40
CA SER A 233 -13.15 -29.52 26.63
C SER A 233 -13.65 -30.93 26.28
N VAL A 234 -12.76 -31.74 25.72
CA VAL A 234 -13.02 -33.12 25.34
C VAL A 234 -13.05 -33.95 26.63
N SER A 235 -14.22 -34.01 27.27
CA SER A 235 -14.54 -35.08 28.20
C SER A 235 -14.75 -36.37 27.40
N CYS A 236 -13.65 -36.98 26.95
CA CYS A 236 -13.62 -38.31 26.36
C CYS A 236 -13.91 -39.36 27.44
N ALA A 237 -15.18 -39.64 27.72
CA ALA A 237 -15.59 -40.87 28.38
C ALA A 237 -15.55 -42.02 27.36
N ALA A 238 -14.36 -42.57 27.13
CA ALA A 238 -14.17 -43.79 26.36
C ALA A 238 -14.65 -45.00 27.20
N ALA A 239 -15.89 -45.42 27.01
CA ALA A 239 -16.39 -46.70 27.51
C ALA A 239 -16.34 -47.75 26.38
N PRO A 240 -15.55 -48.84 26.48
CA PRO A 240 -15.63 -49.96 25.55
C PRO A 240 -16.75 -50.90 26.01
N GLY A 241 -17.74 -51.21 25.16
CA GLY A 241 -18.73 -52.21 25.58
C GLY A 241 -19.91 -52.47 24.65
N SER A 242 -19.80 -53.59 23.92
CA SER A 242 -20.85 -54.52 23.49
C SER A 242 -21.92 -54.08 22.48
N SER A 243 -21.84 -54.80 21.36
CA SER A 243 -22.79 -55.00 20.29
C SER A 243 -24.20 -55.40 20.73
N SER A 244 -25.14 -55.18 19.80
CA SER A 244 -26.45 -55.82 19.57
C SER A 244 -27.70 -55.28 20.28
N ALA A 245 -28.47 -54.44 19.57
CA ALA A 245 -29.92 -54.60 19.37
C ALA A 245 -30.44 -53.67 18.24
N PRO A 246 -31.47 -54.06 17.47
CA PRO A 246 -32.04 -53.27 16.38
C PRO A 246 -33.31 -52.49 16.78
N PHE A 247 -33.63 -51.50 15.94
CA PHE A 247 -34.89 -50.75 15.78
C PHE A 247 -35.15 -49.46 16.58
N ALA A 248 -35.38 -48.43 15.75
CA ALA A 248 -36.39 -47.37 15.85
C ALA A 248 -36.16 -46.24 16.87
N GLY A 249 -35.83 -45.05 16.33
CA GLY A 249 -35.94 -43.80 17.07
C GLY A 249 -35.13 -42.68 16.44
N THR A 250 -35.81 -41.85 15.66
CA THR A 250 -35.42 -40.52 15.15
C THR A 250 -34.44 -39.73 16.04
N GLY A 251 -33.39 -39.16 15.44
CA GLY A 251 -32.66 -38.04 16.06
C GLY A 251 -31.23 -37.83 15.57
N LEU A 252 -31.08 -36.99 14.53
CA LEU A 252 -29.90 -36.18 14.20
C LEU A 252 -28.53 -36.87 14.09
N ALA A 253 -28.21 -37.25 12.85
CA ALA A 253 -26.84 -37.40 12.36
C ALA A 253 -26.52 -36.24 11.41
N ALA A 254 -25.36 -35.61 11.59
CA ALA A 254 -24.48 -35.09 10.54
C ALA A 254 -23.22 -34.51 11.21
N LEU A 255 -22.14 -35.28 11.31
CA LEU A 255 -21.04 -35.39 10.32
C LEU A 255 -19.95 -34.33 10.53
N VAL A 256 -19.04 -34.61 11.47
CA VAL A 256 -17.69 -34.03 11.45
C VAL A 256 -16.84 -34.95 10.58
N ALA A 257 -16.52 -34.49 9.38
CA ALA A 257 -15.61 -35.17 8.47
C ALA A 257 -14.17 -35.04 9.00
N GLY A 258 -13.56 -36.17 9.34
CA GLY A 258 -12.16 -36.24 9.71
C GLY A 258 -11.26 -35.97 8.52
N VAL A 259 -10.39 -34.96 8.65
CA VAL A 259 -9.23 -34.79 7.77
C VAL A 259 -8.16 -35.76 8.23
N GLY A 260 -7.92 -36.78 7.41
CA GLY A 260 -6.90 -37.79 7.63
C GLY A 260 -5.50 -37.25 7.43
N VAL A 261 -4.67 -37.32 8.48
CA VAL A 261 -3.21 -37.22 8.39
C VAL A 261 -2.69 -38.50 7.73
N ALA A 262 -2.38 -38.44 6.43
CA ALA A 262 -1.70 -39.53 5.73
C ALA A 262 -0.18 -39.44 5.97
N ALA A 263 0.28 -40.08 7.05
CA ALA A 263 1.69 -40.29 7.32
C ALA A 263 2.31 -41.36 6.41
N ALA A 264 3.35 -40.95 5.68
CA ALA A 264 4.56 -41.68 5.30
C ALA A 264 4.48 -43.20 5.05
N ARG A 265 4.63 -43.61 3.77
CA ARG A 265 5.25 -44.90 3.41
C ARG A 265 6.54 -44.69 2.64
N ARG A 266 7.66 -44.80 3.37
CA ARG A 266 9.00 -45.11 2.83
C ARG A 266 8.91 -46.30 1.88
N ARG A 267 9.35 -46.14 0.63
CA ARG A 267 9.81 -47.27 -0.20
C ARG A 267 11.30 -47.11 -0.49
N LYS A 268 12.05 -47.96 0.20
CA LYS A 268 13.44 -48.33 -0.08
C LYS A 268 13.40 -49.37 -1.22
N ARG A 269 14.13 -49.15 -2.31
CA ARG A 269 14.66 -50.25 -3.15
C ARG A 269 15.84 -49.77 -4.00
N SER A 270 16.95 -50.48 -3.77
CA SER A 270 18.16 -50.74 -4.55
C SER A 270 18.64 -49.74 -5.59
#